data_AF-A0A9N9WYW6-F1
#
_entry.id   AF-A0A9N9WYW6-F1
#
_cell.length_a   1.000
_cell.length_b   1.000
_cell.length_c   1.000
_cell.angle_alpha   90.00
_cell.angle_beta   90.00
_cell.angle_gamma   90.00
#
_symmetry.space_group_name_H-M   'P 1'
#
loop_
_entity.id
_entity.type
_entity.pdbx_description
1 polymer ?
#
loop_
_entity_poly.entity_id
_entity_poly.type
_entity_poly.pdbx_seq_one_letter_code
_entity_poly.pdbx_strand_id
1 'polypeptide(L)'
;MEVKLAFLRQWDELFAAVGKLKIEELKNHAAMMLIERIDDDNALNILKMSNKYEHAELRLSAFNKFKACHPKIEFKDEWAEDVDMLIKILDAFNMKEEAIRKAEEEFKKLVTTF
;
A
#
# COMPACT_ATOMS: atom_id res chain seq x y z
N MET A 1 16.02 -5.53 -2.77
CA MET A 1 15.10 -4.36 -2.83
C MET A 1 14.64 -4.09 -4.27
N GLU A 2 15.53 -4.13 -5.28
CA GLU A 2 15.18 -3.89 -6.69
C GLU A 2 14.19 -4.89 -7.31
N VAL A 3 14.29 -6.18 -6.98
CA VAL A 3 13.41 -7.24 -7.52
C VAL A 3 11.94 -7.04 -7.10
N LYS A 4 11.68 -6.52 -5.89
CA LYS A 4 10.31 -6.29 -5.37
C LYS A 4 9.64 -5.06 -6.02
N LEU A 5 10.41 -4.03 -6.38
CA LEU A 5 9.89 -2.87 -7.11
C LEU A 5 9.59 -3.22 -8.58
N ALA A 6 10.43 -4.05 -9.21
CA ALA A 6 10.19 -4.55 -10.56
C ALA A 6 8.89 -5.39 -10.65
N PHE A 7 8.63 -6.21 -9.64
CA PHE A 7 7.39 -6.99 -9.54
C PHE A 7 6.14 -6.11 -9.56
N LEU A 8 6.05 -5.12 -8.67
CA LEU A 8 4.86 -4.24 -8.60
C LEU A 8 4.66 -3.40 -9.87
N ARG A 9 5.76 -3.00 -10.52
CA ARG A 9 5.70 -2.29 -11.80
C ARG A 9 5.09 -3.15 -12.91
N GLN A 10 5.47 -4.42 -13.00
CA GLN A 10 4.89 -5.34 -14.00
C GLN A 10 3.39 -5.53 -13.81
N TRP A 11 2.92 -5.59 -12.55
CA TRP A 11 1.48 -5.64 -12.26
C TRP A 11 0.75 -4.36 -12.64
N ASP A 12 1.32 -3.20 -12.34
CA ASP A 12 0.71 -1.93 -12.75
C ASP A 12 0.58 -1.82 -14.28
N GLU A 13 1.61 -2.24 -15.02
CA GLU A 13 1.60 -2.29 -16.48
C GLU A 13 0.56 -3.30 -17.02
N LEU A 14 0.44 -4.48 -16.40
CA LEU A 14 -0.57 -5.48 -16.75
C LEU A 14 -1.99 -4.94 -16.53
N PHE A 15 -2.31 -4.41 -15.35
CA PHE A 15 -3.63 -3.85 -15.07
C PHE A 15 -3.97 -2.66 -15.99
N ALA A 16 -2.98 -1.82 -16.32
CA ALA A 16 -3.16 -0.75 -17.30
C ALA A 16 -3.48 -1.28 -18.70
N ALA A 17 -2.79 -2.33 -19.16
CA ALA A 17 -3.02 -2.94 -20.46
C ALA A 17 -4.41 -3.62 -20.53
N VAL A 18 -4.75 -4.42 -19.52
CA VAL A 18 -6.02 -5.13 -19.45
C VAL A 18 -7.20 -4.16 -19.34
N GLY A 19 -7.05 -3.08 -18.56
CA GLY A 19 -8.07 -2.02 -18.48
C GLY A 19 -8.31 -1.32 -19.81
N LYS A 20 -7.26 -1.06 -20.61
CA LYS A 20 -7.40 -0.50 -21.97
C LYS A 20 -8.14 -1.44 -22.92
N LEU A 21 -7.87 -2.74 -22.80
CA LEU A 21 -8.49 -3.78 -23.63
C LEU A 21 -9.91 -4.14 -23.18
N LYS A 22 -10.34 -3.70 -21.98
CA LYS A 22 -11.65 -3.97 -21.38
C LYS A 22 -11.95 -5.47 -21.26
N ILE A 23 -10.94 -6.28 -20.95
CA ILE A 23 -11.07 -7.72 -20.77
C ILE A 23 -11.22 -8.02 -19.28
N GLU A 24 -12.45 -7.98 -18.78
CA GLU A 24 -12.74 -8.13 -17.35
C GLU A 24 -12.31 -9.50 -16.78
N GLU A 25 -12.45 -10.57 -17.55
CA GLU A 25 -12.02 -11.91 -17.12
C GLU A 25 -10.51 -11.97 -16.86
N LEU A 26 -9.72 -11.32 -17.71
CA LEU A 26 -8.28 -11.24 -17.55
C LEU A 26 -7.90 -10.32 -16.38
N LYS A 27 -8.67 -9.25 -16.13
CA LYS A 27 -8.48 -8.35 -15.00
C LYS A 27 -8.72 -9.08 -13.69
N ASN A 28 -9.81 -9.84 -13.61
CA ASN A 28 -10.16 -10.65 -12.45
C ASN A 28 -9.12 -11.76 -12.22
N HIS A 29 -8.68 -12.42 -13.28
CA HIS A 29 -7.64 -13.45 -13.17
C HIS A 29 -6.30 -12.88 -12.67
N ALA A 30 -5.88 -11.73 -13.21
CA ALA A 30 -4.70 -11.01 -12.73
C ALA A 30 -4.83 -10.61 -11.25
N ALA A 31 -6.02 -10.14 -10.83
CA ALA A 31 -6.28 -9.81 -9.44
C ALA A 31 -6.20 -11.03 -8.51
N MET A 32 -6.79 -12.16 -8.89
CA MET A 32 -6.69 -13.40 -8.10
C MET A 32 -5.23 -13.84 -7.91
N MET A 33 -4.44 -13.82 -8.98
CA MET A 33 -3.02 -14.12 -8.90
C MET A 33 -2.27 -13.15 -7.98
N LEU A 34 -2.63 -11.87 -7.99
CA LEU A 34 -2.00 -10.88 -7.14
C LEU A 34 -2.42 -11.02 -5.66
N ILE A 35 -3.67 -11.43 -5.38
CA ILE A 35 -4.15 -11.72 -4.02
C ILE A 35 -3.28 -12.77 -3.33
N GLU A 36 -2.95 -13.86 -4.03
CA GLU A 36 -2.08 -14.93 -3.50
C GLU A 36 -0.65 -14.47 -3.18
N ARG A 37 -0.26 -13.29 -3.66
CA ARG A 37 1.09 -12.72 -3.52
C ARG A 37 1.13 -11.53 -2.57
N ILE A 38 0.01 -11.22 -1.90
CA ILE A 38 -0.05 -10.16 -0.90
C ILE A 38 0.78 -10.55 0.33
N ASP A 39 1.74 -9.71 0.69
CA ASP A 39 2.61 -9.84 1.85
C ASP A 39 2.71 -8.51 2.63
N ASP A 40 3.43 -8.53 3.75
CA ASP A 40 3.57 -7.38 4.65
C ASP A 40 4.27 -6.19 3.98
N ASP A 41 5.19 -6.45 3.06
CA ASP A 41 5.99 -5.41 2.38
C ASP A 41 5.24 -4.76 1.22
N ASN A 42 4.28 -5.48 0.62
CA ASN A 42 3.62 -5.06 -0.61
C ASN A 42 2.14 -4.69 -0.45
N ALA A 43 1.51 -5.00 0.69
CA ALA A 43 0.09 -4.78 0.94
C ALA A 43 -0.36 -3.34 0.65
N LEU A 44 0.40 -2.33 1.08
CA LEU A 44 0.06 -0.92 0.84
C LEU A 44 0.09 -0.56 -0.64
N ASN A 45 1.09 -1.05 -1.38
CA ASN A 45 1.21 -0.74 -2.81
C ASN A 45 0.12 -1.47 -3.62
N ILE A 46 -0.20 -2.70 -3.25
CA ILE A 46 -1.31 -3.44 -3.87
C ILE A 46 -2.65 -2.78 -3.55
N LEU A 47 -2.84 -2.26 -2.33
CA LEU A 47 -4.02 -1.49 -1.96
C LEU A 47 -4.17 -0.23 -2.84
N LYS A 48 -3.11 0.55 -3.00
CA LYS A 48 -3.07 1.72 -3.90
C LYS A 48 -3.43 1.35 -5.34
N MET A 49 -2.85 0.26 -5.85
CA MET A 49 -3.10 -0.23 -7.20
C MET A 49 -4.54 -0.72 -7.39
N SER A 50 -5.08 -1.46 -6.43
CA SER A 50 -6.48 -1.94 -6.45
C SER A 50 -7.51 -0.81 -6.43
N ASN A 51 -7.16 0.32 -5.80
CA ASN A 51 -7.96 1.53 -5.84
C ASN A 51 -7.91 2.17 -7.24
N LYS A 52 -6.68 2.39 -7.76
CA LYS A 52 -6.43 2.96 -9.10
C LYS A 52 -7.16 2.22 -10.22
N TYR A 53 -7.26 0.89 -10.13
CA TYR A 53 -7.93 0.06 -11.14
C TYR A 53 -9.33 -0.43 -10.75
N GLU A 54 -9.91 0.14 -9.68
CA GLU A 54 -11.29 -0.10 -9.27
C GLU A 54 -11.63 -1.60 -9.08
N HIS A 55 -10.72 -2.37 -8.45
CA HIS A 55 -10.93 -3.80 -8.18
C HIS A 55 -11.24 -4.05 -6.70
N ALA A 56 -12.51 -4.26 -6.38
CA ALA A 56 -13.00 -4.30 -4.99
C ALA A 56 -12.42 -5.48 -4.17
N GLU A 57 -12.36 -6.69 -4.72
CA GLU A 57 -11.91 -7.86 -3.98
C GLU A 57 -10.41 -7.78 -3.63
N LEU A 58 -9.55 -7.49 -4.62
CA LEU A 58 -8.13 -7.21 -4.41
C LEU A 58 -7.90 -6.11 -3.36
N ARG A 59 -8.73 -5.07 -3.37
CA ARG A 59 -8.67 -3.97 -2.41
C ARG A 59 -8.96 -4.44 -1.00
N LEU A 60 -10.02 -5.20 -0.81
CA LEU A 60 -10.38 -5.77 0.49
C LEU A 60 -9.29 -6.71 1.01
N SER A 61 -8.75 -7.59 0.17
CA SER A 61 -7.66 -8.49 0.54
C SER A 61 -6.40 -7.73 0.96
N ALA A 62 -6.00 -6.71 0.18
CA ALA A 62 -4.83 -5.89 0.48
C ALA A 62 -5.01 -5.07 1.76
N PHE A 63 -6.21 -4.49 1.95
CA PHE A 63 -6.56 -3.76 3.17
C PHE A 63 -6.51 -4.66 4.41
N ASN A 64 -7.08 -5.86 4.34
CA ASN A 64 -7.06 -6.81 5.46
C ASN A 64 -5.64 -7.23 5.84
N LYS A 65 -4.77 -7.48 4.84
CA LYS A 65 -3.36 -7.75 5.11
C LYS A 65 -2.68 -6.56 5.76
N PHE A 66 -2.87 -5.37 5.21
CA PHE A 66 -2.27 -4.14 5.73
C PHE A 66 -2.70 -3.88 7.19
N LYS A 67 -4.00 -3.99 7.48
CA LYS A 67 -4.56 -3.89 8.83
C LYS A 67 -3.91 -4.88 9.81
N ALA A 68 -3.67 -6.12 9.38
CA ALA A 68 -3.01 -7.13 10.19
C ALA A 68 -1.54 -6.80 10.51
N CYS A 69 -0.83 -6.12 9.60
CA CYS A 69 0.57 -5.69 9.80
C CYS A 69 0.70 -4.47 10.73
N HIS A 70 -0.39 -3.71 10.91
CA HIS A 70 -0.41 -2.48 11.70
C HIS A 70 -1.42 -2.53 12.86
N PRO A 71 -1.29 -3.49 13.80
CA PRO A 71 -2.29 -3.73 14.85
C PRO A 71 -2.42 -2.58 15.85
N LYS A 72 -1.46 -1.63 15.86
CA LYS A 72 -1.49 -0.43 16.70
C LYS A 72 -2.37 0.69 16.15
N ILE A 73 -2.82 0.57 14.90
CA ILE A 73 -3.68 1.54 14.24
C ILE A 73 -5.10 0.96 14.23
N GLU A 74 -6.06 1.73 14.71
CA GLU A 74 -7.46 1.36 14.68
C GLU A 74 -8.02 1.63 13.27
N PHE A 75 -8.01 0.60 12.42
CA PHE A 75 -8.60 0.65 11.09
C PHE A 75 -10.08 0.26 11.16
N LYS A 76 -10.94 1.15 10.68
CA LYS A 76 -12.35 0.84 10.45
C LYS A 76 -12.52 0.16 9.11
N ASP A 77 -13.43 -0.81 9.04
CA ASP A 77 -13.66 -1.58 7.80
C ASP A 77 -14.22 -0.70 6.67
N GLU A 78 -14.95 0.37 7.00
CA GLU A 78 -15.43 1.40 6.07
C GLU A 78 -14.29 2.10 5.30
N TRP A 79 -13.05 2.06 5.80
CA TRP A 79 -11.89 2.64 5.10
C TRP A 79 -11.41 1.79 3.93
N ALA A 80 -11.86 0.54 3.80
CA ALA A 80 -11.62 -0.26 2.60
C ALA A 80 -12.34 0.34 1.38
N GLU A 81 -13.40 1.13 1.60
CA GLU A 81 -14.17 1.76 0.53
C GLU A 81 -13.64 3.17 0.16
N ASP A 82 -13.12 3.92 1.15
CA ASP A 82 -12.46 5.23 0.94
C ASP A 82 -10.92 5.14 1.08
N VAL A 83 -10.31 4.46 0.12
CA VAL A 83 -8.86 4.23 0.11
C VAL A 83 -8.08 5.51 -0.10
N ASP A 84 -8.64 6.53 -0.78
CA ASP A 84 -7.96 7.81 -0.98
C ASP A 84 -7.83 8.60 0.34
N MET A 85 -8.86 8.58 1.18
CA MET A 85 -8.77 9.13 2.54
C MET A 85 -7.77 8.33 3.39
N LEU A 86 -7.79 7.01 3.30
CA LEU A 86 -6.83 6.15 3.98
C LEU A 86 -5.38 6.46 3.57
N ILE A 87 -5.09 6.59 2.27
CA ILE A 87 -3.77 6.93 1.76
C ILE A 87 -3.31 8.28 2.31
N LYS A 88 -4.19 9.30 2.31
CA LYS A 88 -3.87 10.62 2.88
C LYS A 88 -3.54 10.54 4.37
N ILE A 89 -4.28 9.75 5.13
CA ILE A 89 -4.03 9.53 6.55
C ILE A 89 -2.65 8.87 6.73
N LEU A 90 -2.36 7.80 5.98
CA LEU A 90 -1.08 7.09 6.05
C LEU A 90 0.10 7.96 5.64
N ASP A 91 -0.03 8.76 4.58
CA ASP A 91 1.00 9.70 4.16
C ASP A 91 1.25 10.76 5.24
N ALA A 92 0.20 11.27 5.90
CA ALA A 92 0.32 12.21 7.01
C ALA A 92 0.98 11.58 8.26
N PHE A 93 0.72 10.29 8.55
CA PHE A 93 1.40 9.56 9.61
C PHE A 93 2.90 9.39 9.30
N ASN A 94 3.24 8.99 8.08
CA ASN A 94 4.63 8.81 7.64
C ASN A 94 5.42 10.13 7.71
N MET A 95 4.80 11.25 7.32
CA MET A 95 5.42 12.59 7.48
C MET A 95 5.71 12.94 8.95
N LYS A 96 4.82 12.56 9.88
CA LYS A 96 5.04 12.80 11.31
C LYS A 96 6.15 11.92 11.88
N GLU A 97 6.19 10.64 11.54
CA GLU A 97 7.27 9.74 11.98
C GLU A 97 8.64 10.21 11.49
N GLU A 98 8.74 10.63 10.23
CA GLU A 98 9.98 11.15 9.67
C GLU A 98 10.44 12.45 10.37
N ALA A 99 9.50 13.31 10.75
CA ALA A 99 9.81 14.51 11.53
C ALA A 99 10.31 14.17 12.95
N ILE A 100 9.70 13.19 13.61
CA ILE A 100 10.14 12.70 14.92
C ILE A 100 11.55 12.11 14.82
N ARG A 101 11.80 11.24 13.84
CA ARG A 101 13.11 10.62 13.60
C ARG A 101 14.22 11.66 13.41
N LYS A 102 13.94 12.72 12.63
CA LYS A 102 14.89 13.84 12.45
C LYS A 102 15.15 14.58 13.76
N ALA A 103 14.10 14.87 14.53
CA ALA A 103 14.25 15.53 15.83
C ALA A 103 15.07 14.68 16.82
N GLU A 104 14.87 13.35 16.83
CA GLU A 104 15.67 12.42 17.64
C GLU A 104 17.15 12.39 17.23
N GLU A 105 17.44 12.40 15.92
CA GLU A 105 18.82 12.47 15.41
C GLU A 105 19.51 13.78 15.78
N GLU A 106 18.81 14.91 15.70
CA GLU A 106 19.31 16.23 16.11
C GLU A 106 19.56 16.28 17.62
N PHE A 107 18.61 15.79 18.43
CA PHE A 107 18.78 15.70 19.88
C PHE A 107 19.97 14.81 20.25
N LYS A 108 20.13 13.65 19.59
CA LYS A 108 21.26 12.76 19.82
C LYS A 108 22.59 13.45 19.52
N LYS A 109 22.70 14.18 18.41
CA LYS A 109 23.89 14.98 18.06
C LYS A 109 24.21 15.99 19.16
N LEU A 110 23.20 16.75 19.61
CA LEU A 110 23.33 17.72 20.70
C LEU A 110 23.87 17.07 21.99
N VAL A 111 23.30 15.94 22.39
CA VAL A 111 23.72 15.21 23.61
C VAL A 111 25.13 14.64 23.50
N THR A 112 25.57 14.20 22.31
CA THR A 112 26.94 13.69 22.08
C THR A 112 28.01 14.77 21.86
N THR A 113 27.63 16.05 21.82
CA THR A 113 28.58 17.18 21.66
C THR A 113 28.99 17.79 23.01
N PHE A 114 28.44 17.27 24.12
CA PHE A 114 28.88 17.54 25.51
C PHE A 114 29.74 16.40 26.03
#